data_AF-A0A1D8T8L8-F1
#
_entry.id   AF-A0A1D8T8L8-F1
#
_cell.length_a   1.000
_cell.length_b   1.000
_cell.length_c   1.000
_cell.angle_alpha   90.00
_cell.angle_beta   90.00
_cell.angle_gamma   90.00
#
_symmetry.space_group_name_H-M   'P 1'
#
loop_
_entity.id
_entity.type
_entity.pdbx_description
1 polymer ?
#
loop_
_entity_poly.entity_id
_entity_poly.type
_entity_poly.pdbx_seq_one_letter_code
_entity_poly.pdbx_strand_id
1 'polypeptide(L)'
;MSSTQYVDGVEVMWRPACPFCMNLRRGLRRRAVSTTEVDIWKDPGAAERVRAATGGDETVPTVFVGNLALVNPSVKAVLAAIEREFPERVHDMVGERGGGKPNLWSRMSRVLGRQASG
;
A
#
# COMPACT_ATOMS: atom_id res chain seq x y z
N MET A 1 3.43 -1.05 24.62
CA MET A 1 4.13 -1.92 23.65
C MET A 1 4.10 -1.20 22.31
N SER A 2 5.19 -0.53 21.94
CA SER A 2 5.25 0.23 20.69
C SER A 2 5.37 -0.77 19.54
N SER A 3 4.33 -0.92 18.74
CA SER A 3 4.24 -1.88 17.65
C SER A 3 5.05 -1.39 16.44
N THR A 4 6.36 -1.61 16.44
CA THR A 4 7.30 -1.20 15.36
C THR A 4 6.98 -1.85 13.99
N GLN A 5 5.97 -2.72 13.92
CA GLN A 5 5.52 -3.39 12.71
C GLN A 5 4.17 -2.88 12.17
N TYR A 6 3.37 -2.20 12.99
CA TYR A 6 2.05 -1.72 12.54
C TYR A 6 2.22 -0.50 11.64
N VAL A 7 1.48 -0.50 10.53
CA VAL A 7 1.33 0.66 9.64
C VAL A 7 -0.15 0.92 9.39
N ASP A 8 -0.59 2.18 9.47
CA ASP A 8 -1.96 2.57 9.11
C ASP A 8 -2.10 2.75 7.60
N GLY A 9 -1.89 1.68 6.84
CA GLY A 9 -1.94 1.69 5.38
C GLY A 9 -1.13 0.58 4.73
N VAL A 10 -0.49 0.90 3.60
CA VAL A 10 0.40 0.00 2.87
C VAL A 10 1.76 0.67 2.70
N GLU A 11 2.80 0.09 3.29
CA GLU A 11 4.18 0.53 3.07
C GLU A 11 4.95 -0.50 2.24
N VAL A 12 5.65 -0.05 1.20
CA VAL A 12 6.47 -0.89 0.33
C VAL A 12 7.93 -0.56 0.56
N MET A 13 8.66 -1.48 1.19
CA MET A 13 10.11 -1.42 1.32
C MET A 13 10.76 -1.87 0.01
N TRP A 14 11.62 -1.04 -0.57
CA TRP A 14 12.24 -1.30 -1.88
C TRP A 14 13.69 -0.82 -1.91
N ARG A 15 14.41 -1.13 -3.02
CA ARG A 15 15.74 -0.57 -3.32
C ARG A 15 15.95 -0.37 -4.83
N PRO A 16 16.86 0.52 -5.26
CA PRO A 16 17.21 0.70 -6.67
C PRO A 16 17.61 -0.61 -7.37
N ALA A 17 17.39 -0.66 -8.69
CA ALA A 17 17.73 -1.81 -9.53
C ALA A 17 17.12 -3.17 -9.11
N CYS A 18 16.01 -3.17 -8.35
CA CYS A 18 15.26 -4.38 -7.97
C CYS A 18 14.10 -4.66 -8.95
N PRO A 19 14.20 -5.66 -9.86
CA PRO A 19 13.14 -5.94 -10.83
C PRO A 19 11.82 -6.38 -10.19
N PHE A 20 11.88 -7.14 -9.09
CA PHE A 20 10.68 -7.54 -8.33
C PHE A 20 9.95 -6.32 -7.74
N CYS A 21 10.70 -5.38 -7.17
CA CYS A 21 10.17 -4.14 -6.60
C CYS A 21 9.50 -3.29 -7.68
N MET A 22 10.15 -3.12 -8.85
CA MET A 22 9.56 -2.41 -9.98
C MET A 22 8.25 -3.04 -10.46
N ASN A 23 8.22 -4.37 -10.55
CA ASN A 23 7.04 -5.12 -10.97
C ASN A 23 5.87 -4.99 -9.98
N LEU A 24 6.13 -5.17 -8.69
CA LEU A 24 5.12 -5.04 -7.65
C LEU A 24 4.54 -3.62 -7.61
N ARG A 25 5.40 -2.60 -7.51
CA ARG A 25 4.99 -1.19 -7.46
C ARG A 25 4.16 -0.78 -8.68
N ARG A 26 4.56 -1.20 -9.88
CA ARG A 26 3.76 -1.01 -11.10
C ARG A 26 2.39 -1.68 -11.01
N GLY A 27 2.33 -2.88 -10.46
CA GLY A 27 1.08 -3.62 -10.23
C GLY A 27 0.14 -2.90 -9.26
N LEU A 28 0.66 -2.42 -8.12
CA LEU A 28 -0.09 -1.69 -7.11
C LEU A 28 -0.62 -0.35 -7.66
N ARG A 29 0.19 0.41 -8.40
CA ARG A 29 -0.26 1.64 -9.07
C ARG A 29 -1.39 1.39 -10.08
N ARG A 30 -1.35 0.29 -10.85
CA ARG A 30 -2.43 -0.07 -11.78
C ARG A 30 -3.75 -0.40 -11.10
N ARG A 31 -3.70 -0.78 -9.81
CA ARG A 31 -4.86 -0.99 -8.95
C ARG A 31 -5.20 0.22 -8.08
N ALA A 32 -4.53 1.35 -8.33
CA ALA A 32 -4.68 2.57 -7.55
C ALA A 32 -4.59 2.31 -6.04
N VAL A 33 -3.66 1.44 -5.63
CA VAL A 33 -3.38 1.20 -4.21
C VAL A 33 -2.59 2.40 -3.70
N SER A 34 -3.08 3.04 -2.64
CA SER A 34 -2.32 4.07 -1.93
C SER A 34 -1.17 3.41 -1.16
N THR A 35 0.08 3.76 -1.51
CA THR A 35 1.28 3.16 -0.91
C THR A 35 2.28 4.23 -0.48
N THR A 36 2.87 4.06 0.69
CA THR A 36 4.11 4.75 1.09
C THR A 36 5.30 3.89 0.64
N GLU A 37 6.18 4.41 -0.21
CA GLU A 37 7.32 3.65 -0.73
C GLU A 37 8.63 4.11 -0.06
N VAL A 38 9.33 3.21 0.63
CA VAL A 38 10.55 3.52 1.40
C VAL A 38 11.76 2.78 0.84
N ASP A 39 12.82 3.53 0.50
CA ASP A 39 14.08 2.98 0.01
C ASP A 39 14.97 2.56 1.17
N ILE A 40 15.15 1.25 1.36
CA ILE A 40 15.89 0.70 2.50
C ILE A 40 17.39 1.04 2.47
N TRP A 41 17.94 1.42 1.32
CA TRP A 41 19.34 1.86 1.24
C TRP A 41 19.54 3.26 1.81
N LYS A 42 18.48 4.06 1.89
CA LYS A 42 18.53 5.44 2.39
C LYS A 42 18.05 5.57 3.82
N ASP A 43 17.30 4.57 4.29
CA ASP A 43 16.73 4.54 5.63
C ASP A 43 17.20 3.27 6.37
N PRO A 44 18.21 3.40 7.26
CA PRO A 44 18.69 2.29 8.07
C PRO A 44 17.62 1.65 8.96
N GLY A 45 16.62 2.42 9.41
CA GLY A 45 15.49 1.92 10.20
C GLY A 45 14.52 1.09 9.36
N ALA A 46 14.32 1.46 8.09
CA ALA A 46 13.57 0.64 7.14
C ALA A 46 14.31 -0.68 6.86
N ALA A 47 15.64 -0.64 6.69
CA ALA A 47 16.45 -1.85 6.54
C ALA A 47 16.35 -2.76 7.78
N GLU A 48 16.37 -2.20 8.99
CA GLU A 48 16.17 -2.95 10.23
C GLU A 48 14.79 -3.61 10.30
N ARG A 49 13.73 -2.89 9.94
CA ARG A 49 12.37 -3.45 9.86
C ARG A 49 12.28 -4.62 8.87
N VAL A 50 12.96 -4.51 7.72
CA VAL A 50 13.02 -5.61 6.75
C VAL A 50 13.73 -6.82 7.33
N ARG A 51 14.93 -6.65 7.92
CA ARG A 51 15.66 -7.77 8.56
C ARG A 51 14.83 -8.43 9.66
N ALA A 52 14.10 -7.65 10.46
CA ALA A 52 13.22 -8.19 11.48
C ALA A 52 12.06 -9.02 10.89
N ALA A 53 11.52 -8.62 9.73
CA ALA A 53 10.41 -9.33 9.06
C ALA A 53 10.85 -10.60 8.30
N THR A 54 12.12 -10.67 7.89
CA THR A 54 12.66 -11.74 7.02
C THR A 54 13.51 -12.76 7.77
N GLY A 55 13.79 -12.54 9.06
CA GLY A 55 14.68 -13.39 9.85
C GLY A 55 16.17 -13.05 9.70
N GLY A 56 16.49 -11.82 9.26
CA GLY A 56 17.85 -11.27 9.26
C GLY A 56 18.28 -10.67 7.92
N ASP A 57 17.58 -10.95 6.83
CA ASP A 57 17.95 -10.55 5.47
C ASP A 57 17.30 -9.23 5.03
N GLU A 58 17.95 -8.50 4.14
CA GLU A 58 17.37 -7.31 3.50
C GLU A 58 16.58 -7.65 2.23
N THR A 59 15.69 -8.65 2.33
CA THR A 59 14.87 -9.11 1.21
C THR A 59 13.80 -8.08 0.84
N VAL A 60 13.82 -7.65 -0.43
CA VAL A 60 12.83 -6.71 -0.99
C VAL A 60 12.26 -7.23 -2.32
N PRO A 61 11.00 -6.90 -2.67
CA PRO A 61 10.10 -6.02 -1.92
C PRO A 61 9.54 -6.68 -0.66
N THR A 62 9.51 -5.95 0.45
CA THR A 62 8.77 -6.34 1.66
C THR A 62 7.66 -5.32 1.88
N VAL A 63 6.43 -5.78 2.08
CA VAL A 63 5.26 -4.90 2.19
C VAL A 63 4.66 -5.05 3.59
N PHE A 64 4.49 -3.92 4.27
CA PHE A 64 3.74 -3.87 5.52
C PHE A 64 2.32 -3.41 5.24
N VAL A 65 1.33 -4.11 5.80
CA VAL A 65 -0.10 -3.76 5.71
C VAL A 65 -0.71 -4.00 7.08
N GLY A 66 -1.18 -2.96 7.76
CA GLY A 66 -1.68 -3.14 9.14
C GLY A 66 -0.61 -3.79 10.01
N ASN A 67 -0.94 -4.94 10.60
CA ASN A 67 -0.03 -5.74 11.43
C ASN A 67 0.79 -6.77 10.65
N LEU A 68 0.66 -6.81 9.32
CA LEU A 68 1.22 -7.87 8.49
C LEU A 68 2.49 -7.42 7.81
N ALA A 69 3.47 -8.32 7.76
CA ALA A 69 4.64 -8.21 6.90
C ALA A 69 4.57 -9.30 5.82
N LEU A 70 4.70 -8.89 4.57
CA LEU A 70 4.67 -9.76 3.39
C LEU A 70 6.02 -9.67 2.68
N VAL A 71 6.74 -10.79 2.60
CA VAL A 71 8.05 -10.86 1.92
C VAL A 71 7.85 -11.29 0.46
N ASN A 72 8.35 -10.47 -0.46
CA ASN A 72 8.23 -10.61 -1.91
C ASN A 72 6.80 -10.98 -2.41
N PRO A 73 5.74 -10.24 -2.03
CA PRO A 73 4.38 -10.64 -2.34
C PRO A 73 3.98 -10.36 -3.79
N SER A 74 2.94 -11.06 -4.24
CA SER A 74 2.19 -10.66 -5.43
C SER A 74 1.23 -9.50 -5.13
N VAL A 75 0.77 -8.79 -6.17
CA VAL A 75 -0.30 -7.78 -6.02
C VAL A 75 -1.55 -8.36 -5.38
N LYS A 76 -1.94 -9.59 -5.74
CA LYS A 76 -3.12 -10.26 -5.17
C LYS A 76 -2.96 -10.48 -3.66
N ALA A 77 -1.76 -10.85 -3.22
CA ALA A 77 -1.47 -11.04 -1.80
C ALA A 77 -1.56 -9.71 -1.01
N VAL A 78 -1.07 -8.61 -1.60
CA VAL A 78 -1.20 -7.28 -0.98
C VAL A 78 -2.68 -6.86 -0.88
N LEU A 79 -3.49 -7.08 -1.93
CA LEU A 79 -4.92 -6.76 -1.88
C LEU A 79 -5.67 -7.57 -0.81
N ALA A 80 -5.40 -8.88 -0.72
CA ALA A 80 -5.99 -9.73 0.31
C ALA A 80 -5.58 -9.29 1.73
N ALA A 81 -4.34 -8.81 1.90
CA ALA A 81 -3.89 -8.26 3.17
C ALA A 81 -4.62 -6.95 3.53
N ILE A 82 -4.90 -6.09 2.56
CA ILE A 82 -5.71 -4.87 2.78
C ILE A 82 -7.12 -5.24 3.21
N GLU A 83 -7.77 -6.19 2.52
CA GLU A 83 -9.10 -6.68 2.88
C GLU A 83 -9.14 -7.26 4.31
N ARG A 84 -8.06 -7.93 4.74
CA ARG A 84 -7.95 -8.50 6.09
C ARG A 84 -7.77 -7.43 7.17
N GLU A 85 -6.83 -6.51 6.97
CA GLU A 85 -6.44 -5.54 8.01
C GLU A 85 -7.33 -4.30 8.04
N PHE A 86 -7.97 -3.97 6.91
CA PHE A 86 -8.75 -2.75 6.72
C PHE A 86 -10.07 -3.00 5.98
N PRO A 87 -10.93 -3.95 6.44
CA PRO A 87 -12.15 -4.34 5.73
C PRO A 87 -13.08 -3.15 5.43
N GLU A 88 -13.20 -2.22 6.38
CA GLU A 88 -14.08 -1.04 6.25
C GLU A 88 -13.49 0.09 5.37
N ARG A 89 -12.21 -0.01 4.98
CA ARG A 89 -11.47 1.04 4.25
C ARG A 89 -10.92 0.57 2.90
N VAL A 90 -11.26 -0.65 2.46
CA VAL A 90 -10.74 -1.23 1.21
C VAL A 90 -10.97 -0.30 0.02
N HIS A 91 -12.15 0.32 -0.08
CA HIS A 91 -12.52 1.22 -1.18
C HIS A 91 -11.75 2.56 -1.17
N ASP A 92 -11.28 2.99 0.00
CA ASP A 92 -10.44 4.19 0.11
C ASP A 92 -8.97 3.87 -0.26
N MET A 93 -8.55 2.63 -0.01
CA MET A 93 -7.17 2.19 -0.18
C MET A 93 -6.89 1.62 -1.57
N VAL A 94 -7.91 1.11 -2.27
CA VAL A 94 -7.81 0.45 -3.57
C VAL A 94 -8.84 1.07 -4.52
N GLY A 95 -8.36 1.78 -5.54
CA GLY A 95 -9.24 2.33 -6.56
C GLY A 95 -9.90 1.26 -7.43
N GLU A 96 -10.98 1.65 -8.13
CA GLU A 96 -11.74 0.74 -9.00
C GLU A 96 -10.82 0.01 -10.00
N ARG A 97 -11.13 -1.27 -10.25
CA ARG A 97 -10.38 -2.13 -11.17
C ARG A 97 -10.34 -1.50 -12.57
N GLY A 98 -9.24 -0.84 -12.90
CA GLY A 98 -8.93 -0.38 -14.26
C GLY A 98 -8.69 1.12 -14.32
N GLY A 99 -7.60 1.51 -14.97
CA GLY A 99 -7.25 2.92 -15.18
C GLY A 99 -8.32 3.68 -15.97
N GLY A 100 -9.29 4.25 -15.27
CA GLY A 100 -10.11 5.36 -15.73
C GLY A 100 -9.68 6.61 -14.98
N LYS A 101 -9.27 7.66 -15.68
CA LYS A 101 -9.13 8.98 -15.07
C LYS A 101 -10.46 9.33 -14.39
N PRO A 102 -10.47 9.99 -13.21
CA PRO A 102 -11.71 10.46 -12.62
C PRO A 102 -12.42 11.34 -13.65
N ASN A 103 -13.62 10.92 -14.06
CA ASN A 103 -14.43 11.76 -14.92
C ASN A 103 -14.91 12.97 -14.11
N LEU A 104 -15.07 14.09 -14.81
CA LEU A 104 -15.42 15.40 -14.24
C LEU A 104 -16.70 15.35 -13.37
N TRP A 105 -17.56 14.37 -13.63
CA TRP A 105 -18.82 14.15 -12.93
C TRP A 105 -18.63 13.77 -11.45
N SER A 106 -17.56 13.04 -11.10
CA SER A 106 -17.28 12.66 -9.70
C SER A 106 -16.85 13.85 -8.81
N ARG A 107 -16.47 14.99 -9.42
CA ARG A 107 -16.23 16.25 -8.70
C ARG A 107 -17.50 17.08 -8.54
N MET A 108 -18.49 16.93 -9.42
CA MET A 108 -19.72 17.72 -9.37
C MET A 108 -20.74 17.17 -8.36
N SER A 109 -20.77 15.85 -8.13
CA SER A 109 -21.67 15.26 -7.12
C SER A 109 -21.34 15.65 -5.68
N ARG A 110 -20.11 16.12 -5.40
CA ARG A 110 -19.73 16.69 -4.09
C ARG A 110 -20.18 18.14 -3.89
N VAL A 111 -20.50 18.87 -4.96
CA VAL A 111 -20.99 20.26 -4.90
C VAL A 111 -22.51 20.31 -4.79
N LEU A 112 -23.22 19.31 -5.32
CA LEU A 112 -24.70 19.31 -5.37
C LEU A 112 -25.39 18.57 -4.20
N GLY A 113 -24.65 17.88 -3.33
CA GLY A 113 -25.22 17.09 -2.23
C GLY A 113 -25.48 17.82 -0.92
N ARG A 114 -25.32 19.15 -0.86
CA ARG A 114 -25.49 19.93 0.38
C ARG A 114 -26.64 20.91 0.24
N GLN A 115 -27.88 20.43 0.15
CA GLN A 115 -29.10 21.12 0.62
C GLN A 115 -30.31 20.18 0.54
N ALA A 116 -30.74 19.66 1.70
CA ALA A 116 -32.15 19.45 2.07
C ALA A 116 -32.22 18.93 3.52
N SER A 117 -31.94 19.81 4.48
CA SER A 117 -32.61 19.76 5.79
C SER A 117 -33.63 20.88 5.74
N GLY A 118 -34.91 20.52 5.77
CA GLY A 118 -36.06 21.40 5.80
C GLY A 118 -37.29 20.57 6.02
#